data_AF-A0A538LV24-F1
#
_entry.id   AF-A0A538LV24-F1
#
_cell.length_a   1.000
_cell.length_b   1.000
_cell.length_c   1.000
_cell.angle_alpha   90.00
_cell.angle_beta   90.00
_cell.angle_gamma   90.00
#
_symmetry.space_group_name_H-M   'P 1'
#
loop_
_entity.id
_entity.type
_entity.pdbx_description
1 polymer ?
#
loop_
_entity_poly.entity_id
_entity_poly.type
_entity_poly.pdbx_seq_one_letter_code
_entity_poly.pdbx_strand_id
1 'polypeptide(L)'
;MPPLITREEALRLGQLEDRAQIEALVERAWSARVERFGDSTDMCSLVNAKSGGCAEDCGFCAQSRFADADTPMHAMMEPEQVLEHARAAEAAGAHRFCMVTQGQGLSKRDFEKYLQGVRLVAQHTNLKRCASIGHMSVTRATALHEAGIQRVHHNVETASSYHDEVTTTVRYEGRLRTIRAVREAGLETCVGGILNLGETREQRVEMAFELAALDPTSVPINLLNPRPGTKFGDRELIDPWEAVKWIAIFRLILPEALFRLCGGRVENLGELQPLAVKAGLNGVMMGNFLTTLGAEPAEDRAMFEQHGLNVARQPDNAANPRPDNRSGWLAGQTPDLVHEFLGEHDRGRASAANAGDGGQPALRVRLWDPSTQLRYRAKRARQSR
;
A
#
# COMPACT_ATOMS: atom_id res chain seq x y z
N MET A 1 8.13 13.44 -10.83
CA MET A 1 7.28 13.44 -12.05
C MET A 1 6.63 14.79 -12.29
N PRO A 2 6.41 15.21 -13.55
CA PRO A 2 5.72 16.46 -13.89
C PRO A 2 4.20 16.35 -13.64
N PRO A 3 3.60 17.24 -12.81
CA PRO A 3 2.15 17.30 -12.60
C PRO A 3 1.36 17.75 -13.84
N LEU A 4 0.13 17.29 -14.01
CA LEU A 4 -0.80 17.75 -15.07
C LEU A 4 -1.55 19.05 -14.70
N ILE A 5 -1.48 19.45 -13.44
CA ILE A 5 -2.12 20.66 -12.91
C ILE A 5 -1.13 21.44 -12.06
N THR A 6 -1.30 22.76 -12.03
CA THR A 6 -0.48 23.63 -11.18
C THR A 6 -0.96 23.58 -9.72
N ARG A 7 -0.12 24.06 -8.80
CA ARG A 7 -0.51 24.21 -7.38
C ARG A 7 -1.73 25.11 -7.21
N GLU A 8 -1.80 26.20 -7.96
CA GLU A 8 -2.95 27.11 -7.95
C GLU A 8 -4.23 26.42 -8.43
N GLU A 9 -4.15 25.66 -9.53
CA GLU A 9 -5.29 24.90 -10.03
C GLU A 9 -5.75 23.84 -9.02
N ALA A 10 -4.82 23.10 -8.40
CA ALA A 10 -5.13 22.13 -7.36
C ALA A 10 -5.85 22.76 -6.15
N LEU A 11 -5.43 23.95 -5.73
CA LEU A 11 -6.10 24.70 -4.66
C LEU A 11 -7.53 25.09 -5.06
N ARG A 12 -7.75 25.60 -6.28
CA ARG A 12 -9.09 25.92 -6.78
C ARG A 12 -9.98 24.67 -6.84
N LEU A 13 -9.46 23.57 -7.37
CA LEU A 13 -10.18 22.28 -7.42
C LEU A 13 -10.53 21.77 -6.01
N GLY A 14 -9.64 21.98 -5.04
CA GLY A 14 -9.90 21.64 -3.63
C GLY A 14 -11.12 22.35 -3.03
N GLN A 15 -11.52 23.51 -3.57
CA GLN A 15 -12.69 24.28 -3.12
C GLN A 15 -14.01 23.81 -3.74
N LEU A 16 -14.01 22.85 -4.67
CA LEU A 16 -15.26 22.37 -5.28
C LEU A 16 -16.14 21.67 -4.25
N GLU A 17 -17.41 22.08 -4.16
CA GLU A 17 -18.43 21.46 -3.30
C GLU A 17 -19.60 20.90 -4.12
N ASP A 18 -19.80 21.42 -5.34
CA ASP A 18 -20.80 20.91 -6.26
C ASP A 18 -20.42 19.53 -6.81
N ARG A 19 -21.35 18.58 -6.71
CA ARG A 19 -21.10 17.18 -7.10
C ARG A 19 -20.89 17.02 -8.60
N ALA A 20 -21.60 17.76 -9.44
CA ALA A 20 -21.41 17.68 -10.89
C ALA A 20 -20.03 18.19 -11.32
N GLN A 21 -19.51 19.22 -10.64
CA GLN A 21 -18.13 19.68 -10.83
C GLN A 21 -17.10 18.64 -10.34
N ILE A 22 -17.36 17.95 -9.23
CA ILE A 22 -16.50 16.86 -8.75
C ILE A 22 -16.52 15.68 -9.73
N GLU A 23 -17.68 15.33 -10.29
CA GLU A 23 -17.80 14.28 -11.31
C GLU A 23 -16.99 14.63 -12.58
N ALA A 24 -17.06 15.88 -13.05
CA ALA A 24 -16.26 16.33 -14.18
C ALA A 24 -14.74 16.22 -13.90
N LEU A 25 -14.32 16.52 -12.67
CA LEU A 25 -12.94 16.32 -12.23
C LEU A 25 -12.57 14.83 -12.18
N VAL A 26 -13.48 13.96 -11.73
CA VAL A 26 -13.30 12.50 -11.73
C VAL A 26 -13.10 11.98 -13.16
N GLU A 27 -13.90 12.42 -14.14
CA GLU A 27 -13.71 12.00 -15.54
C GLU A 27 -12.36 12.46 -16.12
N ARG A 28 -11.87 13.65 -15.72
CA ARG A 28 -10.53 14.11 -16.09
C ARG A 28 -9.44 13.21 -15.49
N ALA A 29 -9.56 12.86 -14.21
CA ALA A 29 -8.62 11.96 -13.53
C ALA A 29 -8.68 10.53 -14.11
N TRP A 30 -9.86 10.06 -14.46
CA TRP A 30 -10.07 8.79 -15.14
C TRP A 30 -9.33 8.74 -16.47
N SER A 31 -9.46 9.79 -17.28
CA SER A 31 -8.79 9.91 -18.58
C SER A 31 -7.27 9.86 -18.43
N ALA A 32 -6.72 10.60 -17.46
CA ALA A 32 -5.29 10.57 -17.15
C ALA A 32 -4.81 9.18 -16.69
N ARG A 33 -5.64 8.44 -15.93
CA ARG A 33 -5.35 7.07 -15.49
C ARG A 33 -5.40 6.08 -16.66
N VAL A 34 -6.42 6.15 -17.52
CA VAL A 34 -6.57 5.24 -18.67
C VAL A 34 -5.44 5.45 -19.69
N GLU A 35 -5.06 6.70 -19.95
CA GLU A 35 -3.96 7.03 -20.86
C GLU A 35 -2.64 6.34 -20.46
N ARG A 36 -2.37 6.22 -19.16
CA ARG A 36 -1.09 5.71 -18.62
C ARG A 36 -1.10 4.23 -18.30
N PHE A 37 -2.24 3.72 -17.83
CA PHE A 37 -2.35 2.36 -17.30
C PHE A 37 -3.29 1.47 -18.11
N GLY A 38 -4.02 2.01 -19.09
CA GLY A 38 -5.02 1.26 -19.85
C GLY A 38 -6.06 0.66 -18.92
N ASP A 39 -6.28 -0.65 -19.01
CA ASP A 39 -7.17 -1.40 -18.13
C ASP A 39 -6.45 -2.03 -16.92
N SER A 40 -5.15 -1.78 -16.72
CA SER A 40 -4.36 -2.51 -15.72
C SER A 40 -4.68 -2.19 -14.27
N THR A 41 -4.52 -3.19 -13.40
CA THR A 41 -4.69 -3.05 -11.96
C THR A 41 -3.54 -3.70 -11.18
N ASP A 42 -3.30 -3.21 -9.97
CA ASP A 42 -2.38 -3.79 -8.99
C ASP A 42 -3.15 -3.96 -7.70
N MET A 43 -3.51 -5.18 -7.31
CA MET A 43 -4.28 -5.43 -6.08
C MET A 43 -3.36 -5.97 -4.99
N CYS A 44 -3.39 -5.38 -3.80
CA CYS A 44 -2.50 -5.74 -2.70
C CYS A 44 -3.30 -6.41 -1.61
N SER A 45 -2.73 -7.43 -0.99
CA SER A 45 -3.11 -7.85 0.36
C SER A 45 -1.93 -7.60 1.30
N LEU A 46 -2.20 -7.58 2.60
CA LEU A 46 -1.15 -7.48 3.61
C LEU A 46 -1.27 -8.58 4.67
N VAL A 47 -0.20 -8.72 5.45
CA VAL A 47 -0.21 -9.39 6.76
C VAL A 47 0.41 -8.46 7.79
N ASN A 48 -0.20 -8.38 8.97
CA ASN A 48 0.39 -7.73 10.12
C ASN A 48 1.37 -8.71 10.81
N ALA A 49 2.58 -8.83 10.29
CA ALA A 49 3.58 -9.82 10.71
C ALA A 49 4.12 -9.59 12.13
N LYS A 50 3.98 -8.38 12.69
CA LYS A 50 4.29 -8.06 14.09
C LYS A 50 3.42 -6.88 14.53
N SER A 51 2.61 -7.10 15.57
CA SER A 51 1.55 -6.16 15.94
C SER A 51 1.66 -5.66 17.38
N GLY A 52 1.30 -4.39 17.58
CA GLY A 52 1.12 -3.73 18.87
C GLY A 52 2.42 -3.36 19.61
N GLY A 53 2.31 -2.43 20.56
CA GLY A 53 3.42 -1.98 21.40
C GLY A 53 4.45 -1.12 20.66
N CYS A 54 4.01 -0.38 19.63
CA CYS A 54 4.87 0.51 18.86
C CYS A 54 5.40 1.64 19.73
N ALA A 55 6.68 1.96 19.59
CA ALA A 55 7.33 3.04 20.34
C ALA A 55 6.98 4.45 19.82
N GLU A 56 6.24 4.55 18.72
CA GLU A 56 5.89 5.83 18.08
C GLU A 56 4.56 6.38 18.58
N ASP A 57 4.45 7.71 18.61
CA ASP A 57 3.29 8.45 19.10
C ASP A 57 2.33 8.91 17.98
N CYS A 58 2.36 8.24 16.82
CA CYS A 58 1.49 8.57 15.69
C CYS A 58 0.01 8.67 16.12
N GLY A 59 -0.57 9.86 15.99
CA GLY A 59 -1.88 10.20 16.54
C GLY A 59 -3.07 9.41 16.00
N PHE A 60 -2.92 8.78 14.84
CA PHE A 60 -3.93 7.92 14.21
C PHE A 60 -3.80 6.43 14.57
N CYS A 61 -2.69 6.00 15.17
CA CYS A 61 -2.29 4.60 15.18
C CYS A 61 -2.69 3.89 16.48
N ALA A 62 -3.64 2.96 16.39
CA ALA A 62 -4.04 2.11 17.52
C ALA A 62 -2.92 1.18 18.04
N GLN A 63 -1.87 0.95 17.24
CA GLN A 63 -0.72 0.15 17.66
C GLN A 63 0.30 0.92 18.51
N SER A 64 0.16 2.24 18.60
CA SER A 64 1.00 3.10 19.44
C SER A 64 0.89 2.70 20.91
N ARG A 65 2.02 2.64 21.61
CA ARG A 65 2.02 2.44 23.07
C ARG A 65 1.48 3.65 23.84
N PHE A 66 1.36 4.81 23.18
CA PHE A 66 0.79 6.03 23.73
C PHE A 66 -0.74 6.10 23.53
N ALA A 67 -1.30 5.20 22.74
CA ALA A 67 -2.75 5.07 22.58
C ALA A 67 -3.33 4.12 23.64
N ASP A 68 -4.52 4.47 24.14
CA ASP A 68 -5.37 3.60 24.96
C ASP A 68 -6.25 2.67 24.11
N ALA A 69 -6.19 2.83 22.79
CA ALA A 69 -6.94 2.02 21.83
C ALA A 69 -6.63 0.52 21.93
N ASP A 70 -7.65 -0.29 21.69
CA ASP A 70 -7.49 -1.73 21.56
C ASP A 70 -6.78 -2.10 20.26
N THR A 71 -5.76 -2.94 20.38
CA THR A 71 -5.00 -3.47 19.25
C THR A 71 -4.60 -4.92 19.52
N PRO A 72 -4.64 -5.83 18.52
CA PRO A 72 -4.01 -7.13 18.65
C PRO A 72 -2.52 -6.94 18.91
N MET A 73 -1.96 -7.70 19.85
CA MET A 73 -0.53 -7.65 20.17
C MET A 73 0.04 -9.07 20.09
N HIS A 74 1.04 -9.24 19.24
CA HIS A 74 1.75 -10.50 19.08
C HIS A 74 3.18 -10.29 18.61
N ALA A 75 4.04 -11.27 18.90
CA ALA A 75 5.41 -11.27 18.43
C ALA A 75 5.49 -11.45 16.92
N MET A 76 6.70 -11.29 16.37
CA MET A 76 6.98 -11.53 14.96
C MET A 76 6.55 -12.95 14.58
N MET A 77 5.71 -13.08 13.55
CA MET A 77 5.22 -14.37 13.04
C MET A 77 6.37 -15.26 12.56
N GLU A 78 6.17 -16.59 12.61
CA GLU A 78 7.07 -17.56 11.98
C GLU A 78 7.00 -17.45 10.45
N PRO A 79 8.11 -17.69 9.72
CA PRO A 79 8.14 -17.62 8.26
C PRO A 79 7.03 -18.44 7.57
N GLU A 80 6.70 -19.61 8.09
CA GLU A 80 5.67 -20.50 7.57
C GLU A 80 4.26 -19.92 7.72
N GLN A 81 4.01 -19.19 8.82
CA GLN A 81 2.74 -18.50 9.02
C GLN A 81 2.60 -17.36 8.01
N VAL A 82 3.68 -16.61 7.75
CA VAL A 82 3.68 -15.56 6.71
C VAL A 82 3.38 -16.16 5.32
N LEU A 83 3.96 -17.32 5.00
CA LEU A 83 3.66 -18.03 3.76
C LEU A 83 2.20 -18.49 3.67
N GLU A 84 1.59 -18.94 4.76
CA GLU A 84 0.17 -19.31 4.80
C GLU A 84 -0.72 -18.11 4.42
N HIS A 85 -0.46 -16.94 4.99
CA HIS A 85 -1.16 -15.70 4.63
C HIS A 85 -0.92 -15.30 3.17
N ALA A 86 0.31 -15.46 2.66
CA ALA A 86 0.62 -15.17 1.27
C ALA A 86 -0.17 -16.08 0.32
N ARG A 87 -0.25 -17.38 0.60
CA ARG A 87 -1.06 -18.33 -0.21
C ARG A 87 -2.55 -17.97 -0.17
N ALA A 88 -3.07 -17.57 0.99
CA ALA A 88 -4.45 -17.12 1.12
C ALA A 88 -4.70 -15.85 0.29
N ALA A 89 -3.80 -14.86 0.35
CA ALA A 89 -3.87 -13.66 -0.48
C ALA A 89 -3.81 -13.97 -1.98
N GLU A 90 -2.92 -14.88 -2.39
CA GLU A 90 -2.80 -15.32 -3.78
C GLU A 90 -4.07 -15.99 -4.30
N ALA A 91 -4.66 -16.88 -3.49
CA ALA A 91 -5.92 -17.55 -3.80
C ALA A 91 -7.10 -16.56 -3.85
N ALA A 92 -7.05 -15.50 -3.05
CA ALA A 92 -8.01 -14.40 -3.07
C ALA A 92 -7.81 -13.43 -4.26
N GLY A 93 -6.83 -13.66 -5.13
CA GLY A 93 -6.60 -12.85 -6.34
C GLY A 93 -5.72 -11.63 -6.12
N ALA A 94 -4.95 -11.55 -5.03
CA ALA A 94 -3.97 -10.49 -4.87
C ALA A 94 -2.87 -10.59 -5.96
N HIS A 95 -2.41 -9.43 -6.43
CA HIS A 95 -1.23 -9.29 -7.28
C HIS A 95 0.03 -9.12 -6.45
N ARG A 96 -0.09 -8.49 -5.27
CA ARG A 96 1.02 -8.16 -4.39
C ARG A 96 0.68 -8.48 -2.94
N PHE A 97 1.68 -8.91 -2.18
CA PHE A 97 1.59 -9.21 -0.77
C PHE A 97 2.57 -8.36 0.04
N CYS A 98 2.04 -7.61 1.01
CA CYS A 98 2.81 -6.72 1.86
C CYS A 98 2.98 -7.28 3.27
N MET A 99 4.21 -7.50 3.69
CA MET A 99 4.53 -7.93 5.06
C MET A 99 4.81 -6.70 5.92
N VAL A 100 3.91 -6.41 6.86
CA VAL A 100 3.91 -5.18 7.64
C VAL A 100 4.27 -5.46 9.09
N THR A 101 5.09 -4.60 9.71
CA THR A 101 5.39 -4.68 11.14
C THR A 101 5.24 -3.33 11.81
N GLN A 102 4.81 -3.32 13.06
CA GLN A 102 4.88 -2.14 13.91
C GLN A 102 6.32 -1.70 14.19
N GLY A 103 6.49 -0.42 14.57
CA GLY A 103 7.73 0.11 15.14
C GLY A 103 8.60 0.88 14.14
N GLN A 104 9.69 1.47 14.66
CA GLN A 104 10.65 2.21 13.83
C GLN A 104 11.58 1.31 13.02
N GLY A 105 11.60 0.01 13.29
CA GLY A 105 12.54 -0.92 12.69
C GLY A 105 12.54 -2.26 13.42
N LEU A 106 12.98 -3.32 12.73
CA LEU A 106 13.10 -4.64 13.33
C LEU A 106 14.46 -4.81 14.03
N SER A 107 14.45 -5.57 15.13
CA SER A 107 15.68 -6.09 15.74
C SER A 107 16.45 -6.96 14.75
N LYS A 108 17.75 -7.19 14.97
CA LYS A 108 18.56 -8.07 14.08
C LYS A 108 17.93 -9.46 13.93
N ARG A 109 17.44 -10.03 15.04
CA ARG A 109 16.77 -11.35 15.05
C ARG A 109 15.47 -11.33 14.26
N ASP A 110 14.60 -10.35 14.51
CA ASP A 110 13.32 -10.24 13.80
C ASP A 110 13.53 -9.95 12.31
N PHE A 111 14.58 -9.20 11.96
CA PHE A 111 14.91 -8.92 10.56
C PHE A 111 15.36 -10.17 9.81
N GLU A 112 16.24 -11.00 10.39
CA GLU A 112 16.63 -12.26 9.75
C GLU A 112 15.43 -13.18 9.55
N LYS A 113 14.57 -13.29 10.56
CA LYS A 113 13.31 -14.04 10.48
C LYS A 113 12.38 -13.49 9.39
N TYR A 114 12.29 -12.16 9.27
CA TYR A 114 11.55 -11.50 8.19
C TYR A 114 12.08 -11.88 6.82
N LEU A 115 13.41 -11.85 6.61
CA LEU A 115 14.03 -12.25 5.34
C LEU A 115 13.76 -13.72 4.98
N GLN A 116 13.71 -14.61 5.97
CA GLN A 116 13.30 -16.01 5.74
C GLN A 116 11.85 -16.09 5.22
N GLY A 117 10.93 -15.33 5.83
CA GLY A 117 9.54 -15.22 5.35
C GLY A 117 9.46 -14.68 3.92
N VAL A 118 10.22 -13.64 3.59
CA VAL A 118 10.29 -13.09 2.22
C VAL A 118 10.71 -14.17 1.21
N ARG A 119 11.78 -14.92 1.51
CA ARG A 119 12.31 -15.98 0.63
C ARG A 119 11.29 -17.10 0.42
N LEU A 120 10.59 -17.52 1.48
CA LEU A 120 9.52 -18.53 1.36
C LEU A 120 8.39 -18.04 0.46
N VAL A 121 7.93 -16.80 0.64
CA VAL A 121 6.89 -16.22 -0.23
C VAL A 121 7.37 -16.15 -1.68
N ALA A 122 8.62 -15.76 -1.92
CA ALA A 122 9.21 -15.71 -3.25
C ALA A 122 9.29 -17.08 -3.93
N GLN A 123 9.60 -18.14 -3.17
CA GLN A 123 9.75 -19.51 -3.68
C GLN A 123 8.42 -20.21 -3.97
N HIS A 124 7.35 -19.84 -3.24
CA HIS A 124 6.12 -20.64 -3.19
C HIS A 124 4.87 -19.92 -3.66
N THR A 125 4.99 -18.69 -4.16
CA THR A 125 3.86 -17.91 -4.68
C THR A 125 4.26 -17.12 -5.93
N ASN A 126 3.29 -16.78 -6.75
CA ASN A 126 3.41 -15.86 -7.88
C ASN A 126 3.02 -14.41 -7.48
N LEU A 127 3.19 -14.06 -6.20
CA LEU A 127 2.89 -12.72 -5.68
C LEU A 127 4.08 -11.79 -5.84
N LYS A 128 3.83 -10.55 -6.24
CA LYS A 128 4.78 -9.46 -6.02
C LYS A 128 4.95 -9.24 -4.51
N ARG A 129 6.14 -8.85 -4.07
CA ARG A 129 6.46 -8.78 -2.63
C ARG A 129 6.76 -7.34 -2.20
N CYS A 130 6.14 -6.93 -1.11
CA CYS A 130 6.27 -5.61 -0.53
C CYS A 130 6.63 -5.68 0.96
N ALA A 131 7.39 -4.72 1.44
CA ALA A 131 7.75 -4.60 2.84
C ALA A 131 7.30 -3.25 3.45
N SER A 132 6.86 -3.27 4.70
CA SER A 132 6.61 -2.07 5.50
C SER A 132 7.11 -2.30 6.93
N ILE A 133 8.39 -1.98 7.17
CA ILE A 133 9.07 -2.35 8.44
C ILE A 133 9.73 -1.17 9.17
N GLY A 134 9.24 0.04 8.93
CA GLY A 134 9.77 1.27 9.54
C GLY A 134 11.00 1.82 8.81
N HIS A 135 11.91 2.44 9.56
CA HIS A 135 13.12 3.06 9.04
C HIS A 135 14.07 2.02 8.45
N MET A 136 14.68 2.40 7.33
CA MET A 136 15.59 1.54 6.57
C MET A 136 16.91 2.26 6.33
N SER A 137 18.02 1.56 6.56
CA SER A 137 19.31 1.92 5.99
C SER A 137 19.47 1.30 4.59
N VAL A 138 20.38 1.81 3.78
CA VAL A 138 20.69 1.23 2.46
C VAL A 138 21.02 -0.25 2.60
N THR A 139 21.88 -0.64 3.55
CA THR A 139 22.23 -2.05 3.81
C THR A 139 21.01 -2.95 4.06
N ARG A 140 20.02 -2.48 4.84
CA ARG A 140 18.81 -3.27 5.10
C ARG A 140 17.89 -3.30 3.89
N ALA A 141 17.82 -2.20 3.13
CA ALA A 141 17.08 -2.15 1.88
C ALA A 141 17.67 -3.12 0.85
N THR A 142 19.01 -3.16 0.69
CA THR A 142 19.71 -4.12 -0.17
C THR A 142 19.42 -5.56 0.25
N ALA A 143 19.49 -5.88 1.54
CA ALA A 143 19.17 -7.21 2.03
C ALA A 143 17.71 -7.63 1.75
N LEU A 144 16.76 -6.68 1.78
CA LEU A 144 15.38 -6.93 1.35
C LEU A 144 15.29 -7.20 -0.14
N HIS A 145 15.98 -6.41 -0.96
CA HIS A 145 16.05 -6.60 -2.40
C HIS A 145 16.59 -7.99 -2.77
N GLU A 146 17.73 -8.38 -2.20
CA GLU A 146 18.35 -9.71 -2.37
C GLU A 146 17.44 -10.86 -1.92
N ALA A 147 16.64 -10.65 -0.88
CA ALA A 147 15.66 -11.65 -0.44
C ALA A 147 14.44 -11.77 -1.37
N GLY A 148 14.24 -10.82 -2.28
CA GLY A 148 13.17 -10.82 -3.29
C GLY A 148 12.07 -9.78 -3.06
N ILE A 149 12.22 -8.82 -2.14
CA ILE A 149 11.33 -7.66 -2.08
C ILE A 149 11.52 -6.81 -3.34
N GLN A 150 10.42 -6.31 -3.88
CA GLN A 150 10.43 -5.40 -5.03
C GLN A 150 10.04 -3.98 -4.65
N ARG A 151 9.22 -3.84 -3.60
CA ARG A 151 8.65 -2.56 -3.19
C ARG A 151 8.73 -2.37 -1.69
N VAL A 152 9.05 -1.15 -1.24
CA VAL A 152 8.99 -0.80 0.17
C VAL A 152 8.03 0.35 0.39
N HIS A 153 7.13 0.15 1.34
CA HIS A 153 6.19 1.13 1.84
C HIS A 153 6.80 1.96 2.96
N HIS A 154 6.77 3.28 2.79
CA HIS A 154 7.17 4.23 3.81
C HIS A 154 6.52 5.60 3.56
N ASN A 155 5.41 5.88 4.25
CA ASN A 155 4.65 7.10 4.07
C ASN A 155 5.35 8.36 4.61
N VAL A 156 4.99 9.51 4.05
CA VAL A 156 5.21 10.83 4.67
C VAL A 156 4.12 11.17 5.70
N GLU A 157 3.01 10.43 5.67
CA GLU A 157 1.80 10.52 6.50
C GLU A 157 0.94 11.76 6.22
N THR A 158 1.56 12.93 6.20
CA THR A 158 0.91 14.23 5.91
C THR A 158 1.93 15.18 5.28
N ALA A 159 1.55 16.44 5.07
CA ALA A 159 2.43 17.52 4.63
C ALA A 159 3.54 17.80 5.65
N SER A 160 4.72 18.23 5.18
CA SER A 160 5.82 18.59 6.09
C SER A 160 5.39 19.66 7.11
N SER A 161 4.56 20.62 6.72
CA SER A 161 4.06 21.68 7.60
C SER A 161 3.09 21.23 8.70
N TYR A 162 2.53 20.01 8.62
CA TYR A 162 1.60 19.44 9.61
C TYR A 162 2.16 18.21 10.33
N HIS A 163 3.39 17.80 10.01
CA HIS A 163 3.92 16.51 10.46
C HIS A 163 4.03 16.38 11.98
N ASP A 164 4.47 17.45 12.66
CA ASP A 164 4.65 17.47 14.11
C ASP A 164 3.32 17.35 14.89
N GLU A 165 2.19 17.68 14.26
CA GLU A 165 0.87 17.41 14.84
C GLU A 165 0.49 15.93 14.77
N VAL A 166 1.07 15.18 13.84
CA VAL A 166 0.79 13.75 13.67
C VAL A 166 1.66 12.89 14.57
N THR A 167 2.94 13.22 14.73
CA THR A 167 3.90 12.47 15.55
C THR A 167 5.07 13.36 15.95
N THR A 168 5.59 13.17 17.16
CA THR A 168 6.80 13.86 17.63
C THR A 168 8.00 12.93 17.75
N THR A 169 7.79 11.62 17.76
CA THR A 169 8.86 10.62 17.90
C THR A 169 9.61 10.34 16.59
N VAL A 170 8.99 10.61 15.44
CA VAL A 170 9.63 10.55 14.10
C VAL A 170 9.64 11.93 13.48
N ARG A 171 10.79 12.38 12.98
CA ARG A 171 10.87 13.62 12.18
C ARG A 171 10.61 13.36 10.69
N TYR A 172 10.02 14.32 10.01
CA TYR A 172 9.76 14.26 8.56
C TYR A 172 11.01 13.90 7.74
N GLU A 173 12.17 14.49 8.03
CA GLU A 173 13.41 14.20 7.30
C GLU A 173 13.89 12.76 7.49
N GLY A 174 13.55 12.12 8.62
CA GLY A 174 13.83 10.70 8.86
C GLY A 174 13.09 9.79 7.89
N ARG A 175 11.85 10.15 7.54
CA ARG A 175 11.05 9.46 6.52
C ARG A 175 11.69 9.63 5.15
N LEU A 176 12.08 10.86 4.81
CA LEU A 176 12.76 11.14 3.54
C LEU A 176 14.10 10.38 3.41
N ARG A 177 14.87 10.24 4.49
CA ARG A 177 16.10 9.43 4.49
C ARG A 177 15.81 7.96 4.19
N THR A 178 14.77 7.40 4.79
CA THR A 178 14.36 6.02 4.53
C THR A 178 13.94 5.82 3.07
N ILE A 179 13.14 6.75 2.53
CA ILE A 179 12.69 6.70 1.13
C ILE A 179 13.89 6.75 0.16
N ARG A 180 14.88 7.60 0.44
CA ARG A 180 16.14 7.65 -0.34
C ARG A 180 16.92 6.34 -0.25
N ALA A 181 17.05 5.76 0.94
CA ALA A 181 17.75 4.50 1.13
C ALA A 181 17.10 3.32 0.38
N VAL A 182 15.76 3.30 0.31
CA VAL A 182 15.01 2.32 -0.49
C VAL A 182 15.32 2.48 -1.97
N ARG A 183 15.28 3.72 -2.49
CA ARG A 183 15.60 4.01 -3.89
C ARG A 183 17.03 3.64 -4.24
N GLU A 184 18.00 3.98 -3.38
CA GLU A 184 19.42 3.67 -3.57
C GLU A 184 19.67 2.16 -3.66
N ALA A 185 18.87 1.35 -2.96
CA ALA A 185 18.95 -0.11 -3.05
C ALA A 185 18.24 -0.72 -4.27
N GLY A 186 17.75 0.09 -5.22
CA GLY A 186 17.09 -0.39 -6.44
C GLY A 186 15.65 -0.89 -6.24
N LEU A 187 15.02 -0.56 -5.11
CA LEU A 187 13.64 -0.96 -4.80
C LEU A 187 12.62 0.10 -5.25
N GLU A 188 11.44 -0.35 -5.66
CA GLU A 188 10.29 0.54 -5.88
C GLU A 188 9.89 1.21 -4.57
N THR A 189 9.60 2.50 -4.62
CA THR A 189 9.09 3.25 -3.47
C THR A 189 7.57 3.32 -3.48
N CYS A 190 6.96 3.03 -2.33
CA CYS A 190 5.54 3.17 -2.07
C CYS A 190 5.35 4.21 -0.97
N VAL A 191 5.02 5.44 -1.35
CA VAL A 191 5.03 6.61 -0.47
C VAL A 191 3.74 7.37 -0.65
N GLY A 192 3.00 7.55 0.45
CA GLY A 192 1.78 8.32 0.45
C GLY A 192 1.48 8.89 1.82
N GLY A 193 0.20 9.04 2.12
CA GLY A 193 -0.26 9.69 3.35
C GLY A 193 -1.66 9.27 3.77
N ILE A 194 -2.17 9.99 4.75
CA ILE A 194 -3.49 9.81 5.34
C ILE A 194 -4.22 11.15 5.20
N LEU A 195 -5.42 11.11 4.62
CA LEU A 195 -6.32 12.25 4.59
C LEU A 195 -7.19 12.26 5.84
N ASN A 196 -7.61 13.46 6.24
CA ASN A 196 -8.49 13.73 7.38
C ASN A 196 -7.83 13.55 8.76
N LEU A 197 -6.52 13.80 8.87
CA LEU A 197 -5.80 13.90 10.14
C LEU A 197 -6.03 15.24 10.86
N GLY A 198 -6.62 16.22 10.17
CA GLY A 198 -6.81 17.60 10.63
C GLY A 198 -6.05 18.62 9.78
N GLU A 199 -5.39 18.16 8.73
CA GLU A 199 -4.69 18.99 7.75
C GLU A 199 -5.67 19.86 6.94
N THR A 200 -5.24 21.05 6.55
CA THR A 200 -6.01 21.93 5.65
C THR A 200 -5.97 21.46 4.20
N ARG A 201 -6.83 22.01 3.34
CA ARG A 201 -6.81 21.76 1.90
C ARG A 201 -5.46 22.13 1.27
N GLU A 202 -4.86 23.23 1.73
CA GLU A 202 -3.53 23.69 1.31
C GLU A 202 -2.45 22.67 1.66
N GLN A 203 -2.54 22.06 2.85
CA GLN A 203 -1.61 21.02 3.30
C GLN A 203 -1.80 19.72 2.50
N ARG A 204 -3.02 19.37 2.08
CA ARG A 204 -3.22 18.25 1.13
C ARG A 204 -2.52 18.51 -0.21
N VAL A 205 -2.61 19.74 -0.73
CA VAL A 205 -1.88 20.14 -1.95
C VAL A 205 -0.37 20.10 -1.70
N GLU A 206 0.11 20.61 -0.56
CA GLU A 206 1.52 20.53 -0.16
C GLU A 206 2.03 19.10 -0.22
N MET A 207 1.38 18.17 0.49
CA MET A 207 1.74 16.76 0.50
C MET A 207 1.74 16.16 -0.92
N ALA A 208 0.73 16.45 -1.75
CA ALA A 208 0.67 15.91 -3.11
C ALA A 208 1.87 16.35 -3.98
N PHE A 209 2.28 17.62 -3.89
CA PHE A 209 3.43 18.12 -4.62
C PHE A 209 4.77 17.65 -4.02
N GLU A 210 4.85 17.46 -2.70
CA GLU A 210 6.01 16.79 -2.06
C GLU A 210 6.17 15.36 -2.57
N LEU A 211 5.07 14.60 -2.65
CA LEU A 211 5.06 13.27 -3.24
C LEU A 211 5.48 13.30 -4.71
N ALA A 212 5.01 14.28 -5.50
CA ALA A 212 5.38 14.39 -6.92
C ALA A 212 6.88 14.66 -7.11
N ALA A 213 7.47 15.45 -6.21
CA ALA A 213 8.91 15.71 -6.16
C ALA A 213 9.70 14.47 -5.71
N LEU A 214 9.13 13.67 -4.79
CA LEU A 214 9.70 12.39 -4.40
C LEU A 214 9.67 11.36 -5.52
N ASP A 215 8.72 11.44 -6.45
CA ASP A 215 8.60 10.55 -7.61
C ASP A 215 8.44 9.05 -7.23
N PRO A 216 7.43 8.68 -6.42
CA PRO A 216 7.25 7.29 -6.01
C PRO A 216 6.63 6.44 -7.12
N THR A 217 6.97 5.15 -7.14
CA THR A 217 6.35 4.18 -8.04
C THR A 217 4.88 3.94 -7.68
N SER A 218 4.55 3.97 -6.39
CA SER A 218 3.18 3.78 -5.89
C SER A 218 2.84 4.77 -4.78
N VAL A 219 1.59 5.23 -4.76
CA VAL A 219 1.06 6.15 -3.77
C VAL A 219 -0.14 5.49 -3.08
N PRO A 220 0.01 5.02 -1.83
CA PRO A 220 -1.11 4.63 -1.01
C PRO A 220 -1.83 5.87 -0.46
N ILE A 221 -3.13 5.94 -0.66
CA ILE A 221 -4.01 6.92 -0.02
C ILE A 221 -4.76 6.19 1.07
N ASN A 222 -4.57 6.63 2.32
CA ASN A 222 -5.36 6.18 3.45
C ASN A 222 -6.34 7.29 3.83
N LEU A 223 -7.50 6.91 4.35
CA LEU A 223 -8.44 7.82 4.96
C LEU A 223 -8.42 7.54 6.46
N LEU A 224 -8.41 8.57 7.30
CA LEU A 224 -8.45 8.36 8.74
C LEU A 224 -9.66 7.49 9.10
N ASN A 225 -9.40 6.38 9.79
CA ASN A 225 -10.40 5.60 10.50
C ASN A 225 -10.22 5.93 12.00
N PRO A 226 -11.02 6.85 12.56
CA PRO A 226 -10.89 7.29 13.95
C PRO A 226 -11.00 6.09 14.88
N ARG A 227 -9.98 5.89 15.72
CA ARG A 227 -9.94 4.80 16.70
C ARG A 227 -10.07 5.36 18.11
N PRO A 228 -11.11 5.01 18.87
CA PRO A 228 -11.25 5.43 20.27
C PRO A 228 -9.97 5.14 21.06
N GLY A 229 -9.48 6.12 21.81
CA GLY A 229 -8.23 6.03 22.58
C GLY A 229 -6.95 6.39 21.79
N THR A 230 -7.06 6.82 20.54
CA THR A 230 -5.96 7.49 19.80
C THR A 230 -6.11 9.02 19.83
N LYS A 231 -5.05 9.80 19.57
CA LYS A 231 -5.10 11.28 19.52
C LYS A 231 -6.19 11.79 18.57
N PHE A 232 -6.43 11.07 17.47
CA PHE A 232 -7.41 11.42 16.46
C PHE A 232 -8.69 10.58 16.53
N GLY A 233 -8.94 9.93 17.67
CA GLY A 233 -10.02 8.96 17.85
C GLY A 233 -11.44 9.54 17.79
N ASP A 234 -11.61 10.82 18.13
CA ASP A 234 -12.91 11.48 18.21
C ASP A 234 -13.24 12.32 16.96
N ARG A 235 -12.41 12.23 15.90
CA ARG A 235 -12.68 12.93 14.65
C ARG A 235 -13.82 12.25 13.89
N GLU A 236 -14.53 13.05 13.10
CA GLU A 236 -15.51 12.50 12.15
C GLU A 236 -14.81 11.90 10.93
N LEU A 237 -15.52 11.01 10.24
CA LEU A 237 -15.10 10.47 8.94
C LEU A 237 -15.06 11.60 7.90
N ILE A 238 -14.19 11.48 6.90
CA ILE A 238 -14.19 12.42 5.77
C ILE A 238 -15.45 12.21 4.96
N ASP A 239 -16.04 13.30 4.46
CA ASP A 239 -17.13 13.21 3.51
C ASP A 239 -16.70 12.36 2.28
N PRO A 240 -17.50 11.38 1.84
CA PRO A 240 -17.16 10.51 0.73
C PRO A 240 -16.83 11.27 -0.58
N TRP A 241 -17.54 12.37 -0.88
CA TRP A 241 -17.27 13.18 -2.07
C TRP A 241 -15.99 13.99 -1.95
N GLU A 242 -15.68 14.51 -0.75
CA GLU A 242 -14.39 15.15 -0.46
C GLU A 242 -13.24 14.16 -0.68
N ALA A 243 -13.37 12.90 -0.22
CA ALA A 243 -12.36 11.87 -0.44
C ALA A 243 -12.16 11.56 -1.94
N VAL A 244 -13.25 11.36 -2.70
CA VAL A 244 -13.20 11.14 -4.15
C VAL A 244 -12.53 12.32 -4.87
N LYS A 245 -12.90 13.55 -4.52
CA LYS A 245 -12.30 14.77 -5.07
C LYS A 245 -10.79 14.79 -4.86
N TRP A 246 -10.31 14.51 -3.66
CA TRP A 246 -8.86 14.51 -3.38
C TRP A 246 -8.11 13.38 -4.07
N ILE A 247 -8.71 12.20 -4.23
CA ILE A 247 -8.11 11.12 -5.03
C ILE A 247 -7.93 11.59 -6.49
N ALA A 248 -8.93 12.25 -7.07
CA ALA A 248 -8.86 12.80 -8.43
C ALA A 248 -7.80 13.91 -8.58
N ILE A 249 -7.73 14.84 -7.62
CA ILE A 249 -6.69 15.88 -7.59
C ILE A 249 -5.31 15.24 -7.51
N PHE A 250 -5.12 14.26 -6.63
CA PHE A 250 -3.84 13.57 -6.48
C PHE A 250 -3.45 12.86 -7.77
N ARG A 251 -4.38 12.20 -8.47
CA ARG A 251 -4.10 11.55 -9.76
C ARG A 251 -3.58 12.55 -10.78
N LEU A 252 -4.15 13.75 -10.85
CA LEU A 252 -3.67 14.79 -11.77
C LEU A 252 -2.30 15.35 -11.37
N ILE A 253 -1.96 15.36 -10.08
CA ILE A 253 -0.64 15.81 -9.59
C ILE A 253 0.44 14.73 -9.78
N LEU A 254 0.10 13.45 -9.60
CA LEU A 254 1.00 12.30 -9.68
C LEU A 254 0.54 11.32 -10.75
N PRO A 255 0.57 11.72 -12.04
CA PRO A 255 -0.13 10.99 -13.08
C PRO A 255 0.52 9.63 -13.37
N GLU A 256 1.83 9.49 -13.19
CA GLU A 256 2.60 8.25 -13.47
C GLU A 256 2.64 7.25 -12.30
N ALA A 257 2.13 7.62 -11.12
CA ALA A 257 2.21 6.76 -9.95
C ALA A 257 1.05 5.75 -9.86
N LEU A 258 1.32 4.57 -9.30
CA LEU A 258 0.28 3.57 -9.02
C LEU A 258 -0.49 3.92 -7.76
N PHE A 259 -1.77 4.29 -7.91
CA PHE A 259 -2.60 4.69 -6.78
C PHE A 259 -3.28 3.49 -6.15
N ARG A 260 -3.18 3.42 -4.82
CA ARG A 260 -3.87 2.41 -4.04
C ARG A 260 -4.66 3.05 -2.92
N LEU A 261 -5.94 2.73 -2.85
CA LEU A 261 -6.76 3.12 -1.72
C LEU A 261 -6.70 2.04 -0.64
N CYS A 262 -6.32 2.44 0.57
CA CYS A 262 -5.91 1.54 1.66
C CYS A 262 -6.84 1.69 2.88
N GLY A 263 -6.27 1.94 4.07
CA GLY A 263 -7.02 1.95 5.33
C GLY A 263 -8.11 3.03 5.34
N GLY A 264 -9.22 2.73 6.02
CA GLY A 264 -10.37 3.63 6.19
C GLY A 264 -11.29 3.76 4.98
N ARG A 265 -10.99 3.11 3.85
CA ARG A 265 -11.82 3.22 2.64
C ARG A 265 -13.24 2.69 2.80
N VAL A 266 -13.44 1.64 3.61
CA VAL A 266 -14.75 1.02 3.77
C VAL A 266 -15.66 1.96 4.56
N GLU A 267 -15.16 2.48 5.68
CA GLU A 267 -15.90 3.36 6.57
C GLU A 267 -16.16 4.74 5.94
N ASN A 268 -15.14 5.32 5.28
CA ASN A 268 -15.25 6.68 4.76
C ASN A 268 -15.96 6.78 3.41
N LEU A 269 -15.94 5.75 2.55
CA LEU A 269 -16.52 5.85 1.20
C LEU A 269 -17.79 5.04 1.01
N GLY A 270 -17.97 3.92 1.73
CA GLY A 270 -19.12 3.04 1.56
C GLY A 270 -19.41 2.72 0.09
N GLU A 271 -20.59 3.11 -0.39
CA GLU A 271 -21.07 2.88 -1.76
C GLU A 271 -20.36 3.73 -2.84
N LEU A 272 -19.56 4.75 -2.47
CA LEU A 272 -18.80 5.58 -3.41
C LEU A 272 -17.43 5.02 -3.76
N GLN A 273 -17.02 3.87 -3.21
CA GLN A 273 -15.75 3.23 -3.61
C GLN A 273 -15.65 2.96 -5.13
N PRO A 274 -16.71 2.47 -5.83
CA PRO A 274 -16.78 2.47 -7.29
C PRO A 274 -16.42 3.79 -7.96
N LEU A 275 -16.92 4.93 -7.44
CA LEU A 275 -16.60 6.24 -7.99
C LEU A 275 -15.14 6.63 -7.70
N ALA A 276 -14.62 6.26 -6.53
CA ALA A 276 -13.21 6.44 -6.19
C ALA A 276 -12.29 5.68 -7.15
N VAL A 277 -12.69 4.53 -7.69
CA VAL A 277 -11.93 3.84 -8.76
C VAL A 277 -11.77 4.76 -9.98
N LYS A 278 -12.86 5.38 -10.44
CA LYS A 278 -12.82 6.35 -11.55
C LYS A 278 -12.00 7.59 -11.23
N ALA A 279 -11.93 8.00 -9.95
CA ALA A 279 -11.08 9.10 -9.51
C ALA A 279 -9.56 8.83 -9.71
N GLY A 280 -9.18 7.64 -10.18
CA GLY A 280 -7.84 7.37 -10.70
C GLY A 280 -7.09 6.29 -9.95
N LEU A 281 -7.77 5.33 -9.32
CA LEU A 281 -7.10 4.23 -8.62
C LEU A 281 -6.56 3.18 -9.61
N ASN A 282 -5.46 2.54 -9.24
CA ASN A 282 -4.96 1.33 -9.90
C ASN A 282 -5.25 0.07 -9.08
N GLY A 283 -5.68 0.21 -7.83
CA GLY A 283 -6.06 -0.92 -7.00
C GLY A 283 -6.41 -0.51 -5.58
N VAL A 284 -6.67 -1.50 -4.74
CA VAL A 284 -6.97 -1.31 -3.30
C VAL A 284 -6.14 -2.23 -2.42
N MET A 285 -6.04 -1.92 -1.14
CA MET A 285 -5.70 -2.95 -0.15
C MET A 285 -6.92 -3.84 0.04
N MET A 286 -6.81 -5.08 -0.46
CA MET A 286 -7.85 -6.10 -0.43
C MET A 286 -7.95 -6.76 0.94
N GLY A 287 -9.18 -7.14 1.31
CA GLY A 287 -9.42 -7.83 2.56
C GLY A 287 -9.12 -6.96 3.77
N ASN A 288 -8.75 -7.61 4.87
CA ASN A 288 -8.57 -6.93 6.15
C ASN A 288 -7.33 -6.05 6.22
N PHE A 289 -7.45 -4.99 7.02
CA PHE A 289 -6.36 -4.07 7.34
C PHE A 289 -5.60 -4.56 8.58
N LEU A 290 -4.59 -3.77 9.00
CA LEU A 290 -3.72 -4.13 10.13
C LEU A 290 -4.47 -4.36 11.44
N THR A 291 -5.52 -3.58 11.68
CA THR A 291 -6.25 -3.54 12.96
C THR A 291 -7.77 -3.49 12.79
N THR A 292 -8.28 -3.51 11.55
CA THR A 292 -9.72 -3.42 11.25
C THR A 292 -10.11 -4.38 10.14
N LEU A 293 -11.39 -4.76 10.12
CA LEU A 293 -11.97 -5.53 9.04
C LEU A 293 -12.04 -4.67 7.77
N GLY A 294 -11.89 -5.30 6.62
CA GLY A 294 -12.07 -4.68 5.31
C GLY A 294 -13.26 -5.26 4.57
N ALA A 295 -13.31 -4.99 3.26
CA ALA A 295 -14.30 -5.60 2.36
C ALA A 295 -13.86 -7.02 1.96
N GLU A 296 -14.81 -7.82 1.47
CA GLU A 296 -14.47 -9.14 0.96
C GLU A 296 -13.65 -9.03 -0.34
N PRO A 297 -12.63 -9.87 -0.55
CA PRO A 297 -11.81 -9.84 -1.77
C PRO A 297 -12.61 -9.87 -3.08
N ALA A 298 -13.77 -10.51 -3.09
CA ALA A 298 -14.64 -10.56 -4.27
C ALA A 298 -15.29 -9.19 -4.57
N GLU A 299 -15.73 -8.48 -3.55
CA GLU A 299 -16.29 -7.12 -3.69
C GLU A 299 -15.21 -6.17 -4.21
N ASP A 300 -13.99 -6.30 -3.68
CA ASP A 300 -12.85 -5.51 -4.12
C ASP A 300 -12.52 -5.69 -5.60
N ARG A 301 -12.62 -6.91 -6.14
CA ARG A 301 -12.41 -7.16 -7.57
C ARG A 301 -13.58 -6.64 -8.40
N ALA A 302 -14.82 -6.89 -7.96
CA ALA A 302 -16.02 -6.45 -8.66
C ALA A 302 -16.04 -4.93 -8.87
N MET A 303 -15.52 -4.15 -7.91
CA MET A 303 -15.40 -2.70 -8.03
C MET A 303 -14.56 -2.23 -9.22
N PHE A 304 -13.56 -3.00 -9.63
CA PHE A 304 -12.70 -2.69 -10.78
C PHE A 304 -13.28 -3.31 -12.06
N GLU A 305 -13.79 -4.54 -11.99
CA GLU A 305 -14.39 -5.26 -13.12
C GLU A 305 -15.60 -4.51 -13.72
N GLN A 306 -16.45 -3.90 -12.89
CA GLN A 306 -17.59 -3.10 -13.37
C GLN A 306 -17.18 -1.90 -14.25
N HIS A 307 -15.93 -1.42 -14.12
CA HIS A 307 -15.36 -0.34 -14.93
C HIS A 307 -14.55 -0.89 -16.12
N GLY A 308 -14.66 -2.19 -16.41
CA GLY A 308 -13.94 -2.85 -17.50
C GLY A 308 -12.44 -3.01 -17.24
N LEU A 309 -12.01 -2.99 -15.98
CA LEU A 309 -10.58 -3.10 -15.64
C LEU A 309 -10.16 -4.55 -15.46
N ASN A 310 -8.94 -4.86 -15.90
CA ASN A 310 -8.39 -6.20 -15.79
C ASN A 310 -7.83 -6.44 -14.39
N VAL A 311 -8.45 -7.37 -13.66
CA VAL A 311 -8.04 -7.83 -12.32
C VAL A 311 -7.33 -9.18 -12.34
N ALA A 312 -7.08 -9.75 -13.52
CA ALA A 312 -6.38 -11.02 -13.66
C ALA A 312 -4.88 -10.86 -13.40
N ARG A 313 -4.32 -11.85 -12.70
CA ARG A 313 -2.88 -11.96 -12.46
C ARG A 313 -2.19 -12.65 -13.63
N GLN A 314 -1.04 -12.11 -14.05
CA GLN A 314 -0.19 -12.73 -15.09
C GLN A 314 0.57 -13.97 -14.56
N PRO A 315 0.88 -14.97 -15.41
CA PRO A 315 1.64 -16.16 -15.01
C PRO A 315 3.02 -15.85 -14.40
N ASP A 316 3.65 -14.75 -14.80
CA ASP A 316 4.97 -14.28 -14.37
C ASP A 316 4.90 -13.06 -13.43
N ASN A 317 3.74 -12.80 -12.82
CA ASN A 317 3.49 -11.62 -11.99
C ASN A 317 4.55 -11.38 -10.91
N ALA A 318 5.14 -12.44 -10.33
CA ALA A 318 6.21 -12.34 -9.35
C ALA A 318 7.56 -11.84 -9.92
N ALA A 319 7.77 -11.88 -11.24
CA ALA A 319 9.00 -11.46 -11.90
C ALA A 319 8.93 -9.99 -12.37
N ASN A 320 7.74 -9.52 -12.76
CA ASN A 320 7.53 -8.13 -13.19
C ASN A 320 7.05 -7.27 -12.01
N PRO A 321 7.79 -6.25 -11.54
CA PRO A 321 7.38 -5.45 -10.39
C PRO A 321 6.21 -4.49 -10.69
N ARG A 322 5.93 -4.18 -11.97
CA ARG A 322 4.80 -3.31 -12.38
C ARG A 322 3.52 -4.10 -12.69
N PRO A 323 2.33 -3.49 -12.56
CA PRO A 323 1.08 -4.08 -13.02
C PRO A 323 0.97 -3.96 -14.54
N ASP A 324 1.66 -4.85 -15.27
CA ASP A 324 1.38 -5.01 -16.69
C ASP A 324 0.47 -6.22 -16.92
N ASN A 325 -0.76 -6.11 -16.41
CA ASN A 325 -1.82 -7.04 -16.77
C ASN A 325 -2.76 -6.44 -17.81
N ARG A 326 -2.29 -5.54 -18.67
CA ARG A 326 -3.13 -4.92 -19.70
C ARG A 326 -3.65 -5.96 -20.69
N SER A 327 -4.92 -5.85 -21.08
CA SER A 327 -5.48 -6.73 -22.11
C SER A 327 -4.83 -6.46 -23.47
N GLY A 328 -4.63 -7.51 -24.27
CA GLY A 328 -4.08 -7.42 -25.63
C GLY A 328 -2.57 -7.16 -25.73
N TRP A 329 -1.87 -6.97 -24.60
CA TRP A 329 -0.45 -6.64 -24.59
C TRP A 329 0.46 -7.84 -24.92
N LEU A 330 0.06 -9.07 -24.56
CA LEU A 330 0.79 -10.30 -24.92
C LEU A 330 0.81 -10.61 -26.43
N ALA A 331 0.15 -9.79 -27.26
CA ALA A 331 0.21 -9.86 -28.73
C ALA A 331 1.27 -8.91 -29.35
N GLY A 332 1.99 -8.12 -28.54
CA GLY A 332 3.03 -7.18 -28.96
C GLY A 332 4.25 -7.20 -28.05
N GLN A 333 5.35 -6.56 -28.47
CA GLN A 333 6.56 -6.47 -27.66
C GLN A 333 6.37 -5.54 -26.47
N THR A 334 6.91 -5.95 -25.32
CA THR A 334 7.06 -5.13 -24.12
C THR A 334 7.76 -3.81 -24.44
N PRO A 335 7.18 -2.64 -24.14
CA PRO A 335 7.93 -1.39 -24.20
C PRO A 335 9.06 -1.43 -23.16
N ASP A 336 10.30 -1.36 -23.63
CA ASP A 336 11.49 -1.23 -22.79
C ASP A 336 11.48 0.14 -22.09
N LEU A 337 10.83 0.22 -20.93
CA LEU A 337 10.80 1.43 -20.09
C LEU A 337 11.71 1.33 -18.87
N VAL A 338 12.70 0.42 -18.86
CA VAL A 338 13.66 0.28 -17.75
C VAL A 338 15.11 0.10 -18.22
N HIS A 339 15.42 0.16 -19.51
CA HIS A 339 16.81 0.01 -19.97
C HIS A 339 17.65 1.30 -19.99
N GLU A 340 17.04 2.48 -19.91
CA GLU A 340 17.80 3.75 -20.00
C GLU A 340 18.57 4.11 -18.71
N PHE A 341 18.34 3.40 -17.58
CA PHE A 341 18.93 3.74 -16.28
C PHE A 341 19.55 2.58 -15.49
N LEU A 342 19.65 1.38 -16.07
CA LEU A 342 20.35 0.26 -15.44
C LEU A 342 21.55 -0.12 -16.30
N GLY A 343 22.75 0.17 -15.79
CA GLY A 343 24.02 -0.17 -16.44
C GLY A 343 24.13 -1.66 -16.76
N GLU A 344 24.87 -1.94 -17.82
CA GLU A 344 25.08 -3.25 -18.43
C GLU A 344 25.73 -4.28 -17.49
N HIS A 345 24.94 -4.93 -16.63
CA HIS A 345 25.37 -6.12 -15.90
C HIS A 345 24.19 -7.05 -15.61
N ASP A 346 23.64 -7.70 -16.65
CA ASP A 346 23.37 -9.15 -16.60
C ASP A 346 22.78 -9.64 -17.92
N ARG A 347 23.61 -10.26 -18.76
CA ARG A 347 23.14 -11.13 -19.85
C ARG A 347 23.93 -12.43 -19.77
N GLY A 348 23.45 -13.35 -18.94
CA GLY A 348 24.04 -14.67 -18.90
C GLY A 348 23.43 -15.59 -17.85
N ARG A 349 22.24 -16.13 -18.12
CA ARG A 349 21.86 -17.52 -17.77
C ARG A 349 20.46 -17.85 -18.29
N ALA A 350 20.43 -18.54 -19.41
CA ALA A 350 19.29 -19.36 -19.83
C ALA A 350 19.75 -20.83 -19.86
N SER A 351 19.00 -21.70 -19.18
CA SER A 351 18.83 -23.17 -19.34
C SER A 351 18.47 -23.74 -17.96
N ALA A 352 17.62 -24.75 -17.77
CA ALA A 352 16.91 -25.65 -18.66
C ALA A 352 15.64 -26.12 -17.92
N ALA A 353 14.60 -26.45 -18.67
CA ALA A 353 13.43 -27.15 -18.18
C ALA A 353 13.78 -28.59 -17.76
N ASN A 354 13.10 -29.10 -16.72
CA ASN A 354 12.89 -30.54 -16.59
C ASN A 354 11.52 -30.82 -15.97
N ALA A 355 10.77 -31.68 -16.65
CA ALA A 355 9.51 -32.25 -16.22
C ALA A 355 9.76 -33.38 -15.19
N GLY A 356 8.86 -33.48 -14.21
CA GLY A 356 8.81 -34.59 -13.26
C GLY A 356 7.40 -34.70 -12.70
N ASP A 357 6.67 -35.68 -13.23
CA ASP A 357 5.38 -36.17 -12.72
C ASP A 357 5.58 -36.79 -11.34
N GLY A 358 4.74 -36.40 -10.38
CA GLY A 358 4.82 -36.81 -8.98
C GLY A 358 3.59 -36.32 -8.24
N GLY A 359 2.69 -37.25 -7.92
CA GLY A 359 1.34 -37.02 -7.40
C GLY A 359 1.21 -35.87 -6.39
N GLN A 360 0.32 -34.93 -6.69
CA GLN A 360 -0.03 -33.85 -5.80
C GLN A 360 -0.71 -34.42 -4.53
N PRO A 361 -0.19 -34.17 -3.32
CA PRO A 361 -0.98 -34.42 -2.13
C PRO A 361 -2.18 -33.47 -2.16
N ALA A 362 -3.37 -33.98 -1.88
CA ALA A 362 -4.59 -33.19 -1.81
C ALA A 362 -4.37 -32.02 -0.83
N LEU A 363 -4.11 -30.84 -1.38
CA LEU A 363 -4.01 -29.59 -0.64
C LEU A 363 -5.39 -29.33 -0.04
N ARG A 364 -5.53 -29.62 1.26
CA ARG A 364 -6.62 -29.07 2.05
C ARG A 364 -6.38 -27.57 2.13
N VAL A 365 -6.89 -26.84 1.13
CA VAL A 365 -7.02 -25.39 1.20
C VAL A 365 -8.02 -25.11 2.32
N ARG A 366 -7.50 -24.83 3.52
CA ARG A 366 -8.32 -24.15 4.53
C ARG A 366 -8.51 -22.73 3.98
N LEU A 367 -9.72 -22.41 3.57
CA LEU A 367 -10.11 -21.01 3.37
C LEU A 367 -9.91 -20.34 4.73
N TRP A 368 -8.83 -19.58 4.86
CA TRP A 368 -8.45 -18.91 6.09
C TRP A 368 -9.37 -17.70 6.28
N ASP A 369 -9.98 -17.60 7.46
CA ASP A 369 -10.80 -16.47 7.88
C ASP A 369 -9.90 -15.26 8.17
N PRO A 370 -9.94 -14.19 7.35
CA PRO A 370 -9.04 -13.07 7.53
C PRO A 370 -9.20 -12.34 8.86
N SER A 371 -10.32 -12.53 9.56
CA SER A 371 -10.57 -11.91 10.87
C SER A 371 -9.72 -12.51 11.99
N THR A 372 -9.07 -13.67 11.81
CA THR A 372 -8.31 -14.29 12.91
C THR A 372 -7.11 -13.44 13.33
N GLN A 373 -6.54 -12.64 12.43
CA GLN A 373 -5.45 -11.70 12.77
C GLN A 373 -5.93 -10.54 13.65
N LEU A 374 -7.24 -10.31 13.72
CA LEU A 374 -7.88 -9.27 14.51
C LEU A 374 -8.41 -9.80 15.85
N ARG A 375 -8.17 -11.07 16.19
CA ARG A 375 -8.60 -11.64 17.47
C ARG A 375 -7.78 -11.04 18.61
N TYR A 376 -8.42 -10.21 19.42
CA TYR A 376 -7.81 -9.53 20.56
C TYR A 376 -7.62 -10.50 21.75
N ARG A 377 -6.50 -10.35 22.47
CA ARG A 377 -6.46 -10.62 23.91
C ARG A 377 -6.57 -9.26 24.60
N ALA A 378 -7.62 -9.05 25.39
CA ALA A 378 -7.80 -7.82 26.16
C ALA A 378 -6.54 -7.49 26.98
N LYS A 379 -6.07 -6.24 26.91
CA LYS A 379 -5.08 -5.75 27.88
C LYS A 379 -5.70 -5.91 29.26
N ARG A 380 -5.06 -6.67 30.16
CA ARG A 380 -5.44 -6.64 31.58
C ARG A 380 -5.35 -5.18 32.02
N ALA A 381 -6.49 -4.62 32.45
CA ALA A 381 -6.53 -3.26 32.98
C ALA A 381 -5.39 -3.10 34.00
N ARG A 382 -4.56 -2.07 33.82
CA ARG A 382 -3.61 -1.65 34.85
C ARG A 382 -4.44 -1.26 36.06
N GLN A 383 -4.58 -2.18 37.02
CA GLN A 383 -5.08 -1.83 38.34
C GLN A 383 -4.06 -0.84 38.93
N SER A 384 -4.49 0.40 39.08
CA SER A 384 -3.75 1.44 39.81
C SER A 384 -3.43 0.92 41.21
N ARG A 385 -2.14 0.89 41.55
CA ARG A 385 -1.66 0.85 42.94
C ARG A 385 -0.94 2.15 43.24
#